data_AF-A0A534H0A2-F1
#
_entry.id   AF-A0A534H0A2-F1
#
_cell.length_a   1.000
_cell.length_b   1.000
_cell.length_c   1.000
_cell.angle_alpha   90.00
_cell.angle_beta   90.00
_cell.angle_gamma   90.00
#
_symmetry.space_group_name_H-M   'P 1'
#
loop_
_entity.id
_entity.type
_entity.pdbx_description
1 polymer ?
#
loop_
_entity_poly.entity_id
_entity_poly.type
_entity_poly.pdbx_seq_one_letter_code
_entity_poly.pdbx_strand_id
1 'polypeptide(L)'
;MIPAQRGLVRAKQEDRELDLRGAIAAKLRSTHNTYFTRDSRALGAVLAVLLSTAAWGLCRLFSGRGAYMEFGAMLGTIMVANVFFVIIPAQRALVRAKEEDREPDLRGAIAAKLRSTHNTYFTLPVLFVMISPHYPITYGAREYWLVLIVICAAGV
;
A
#
# COMPACT_ATOMS: atom_id res chain seq x y z
N MET A 1 -32.40 28.25 -34.37
CA MET A 1 -32.30 26.94 -33.70
C MET A 1 -31.73 27.16 -32.29
N ILE A 2 -32.36 26.58 -31.26
CA ILE A 2 -32.72 27.27 -30.00
C ILE A 2 -31.69 27.04 -28.86
N PRO A 3 -31.22 28.10 -28.14
CA PRO A 3 -30.28 27.99 -27.02
C PRO A 3 -30.74 27.11 -25.84
N ALA A 4 -32.05 26.94 -25.66
CA ALA A 4 -32.65 26.10 -24.62
C ALA A 4 -32.32 24.59 -24.76
N GLN A 5 -32.15 24.08 -25.99
CA GLN A 5 -31.80 22.66 -26.19
C GLN A 5 -30.37 22.36 -25.75
N ARG A 6 -29.47 23.36 -25.83
CA ARG A 6 -28.06 23.22 -25.45
C ARG A 6 -27.87 23.08 -23.94
N GLY A 7 -28.73 23.73 -23.15
CA GLY A 7 -28.75 23.60 -21.68
C GLY A 7 -29.30 22.25 -21.20
N LEU A 8 -30.35 21.74 -21.85
CA LEU A 8 -30.93 20.43 -21.52
C LEU A 8 -30.00 19.25 -21.82
N VAL A 9 -29.22 19.32 -22.91
CA VAL A 9 -28.21 18.30 -23.22
C VAL A 9 -27.08 18.31 -22.19
N ARG A 10 -26.67 19.49 -21.73
CA ARG A 10 -25.61 19.65 -20.71
C ARG A 10 -26.03 19.11 -19.35
N ALA A 11 -27.24 19.45 -18.89
CA ALA A 11 -27.80 18.91 -17.64
C ALA A 11 -27.93 17.39 -17.69
N LYS A 12 -28.38 16.83 -18.83
CA LYS A 12 -28.50 15.37 -19.02
C LYS A 12 -27.15 14.66 -19.06
N GLN A 13 -26.07 15.34 -19.48
CA GLN A 13 -24.71 14.81 -19.40
C GLN A 13 -24.16 14.85 -17.97
N GLU A 14 -24.39 15.93 -17.23
CA GLU A 14 -23.97 16.03 -15.83
C GLU A 14 -24.68 14.99 -14.93
N ASP A 15 -25.99 14.78 -15.12
CA ASP A 15 -26.75 13.74 -14.41
C ASP A 15 -26.20 12.34 -14.70
N ARG A 16 -25.85 12.06 -15.96
CA ARG A 16 -25.30 10.77 -16.37
C ARG A 16 -23.89 10.55 -15.82
N GLU A 17 -23.10 11.61 -15.68
CA GLU A 17 -21.77 11.56 -15.07
C GLU A 17 -21.85 11.32 -13.56
N LEU A 18 -22.81 11.93 -12.88
CA LEU A 18 -23.11 11.72 -11.46
C LEU A 18 -23.53 10.27 -11.17
N ASP A 19 -24.42 9.72 -12.01
CA ASP A 19 -24.91 8.34 -11.87
C ASP A 19 -23.78 7.32 -12.13
N LEU A 20 -22.94 7.58 -13.13
CA LEU A 20 -21.77 6.76 -13.45
C LEU A 20 -20.73 6.79 -12.32
N ARG A 21 -20.46 7.95 -11.74
CA ARG A 21 -19.56 8.11 -10.57
C ARG A 21 -20.09 7.35 -9.35
N GLY A 22 -21.40 7.44 -9.10
CA GLY A 22 -22.08 6.70 -8.02
C GLY A 22 -21.98 5.19 -8.21
N ALA A 23 -22.26 4.70 -9.43
CA ALA A 23 -22.18 3.28 -9.78
C ALA A 23 -20.75 2.72 -9.69
N ILE A 24 -19.75 3.46 -10.18
CA ILE A 24 -18.33 3.09 -10.06
C ILE A 24 -17.90 3.07 -8.59
N ALA A 25 -18.27 4.08 -7.80
CA ALA A 25 -17.96 4.13 -6.38
C ALA A 25 -18.61 2.97 -5.60
N ALA A 26 -19.85 2.60 -5.94
CA ALA A 26 -20.55 1.45 -5.35
C ALA A 26 -19.92 0.11 -5.76
N LYS A 27 -19.55 -0.06 -7.04
CA LYS A 27 -18.87 -1.26 -7.56
C LYS A 27 -17.48 -1.42 -6.94
N LEU A 28 -16.71 -0.34 -6.84
CA LEU A 28 -15.41 -0.32 -6.15
C LEU A 28 -15.54 -0.68 -4.67
N ARG A 29 -16.56 -0.16 -3.98
CA ARG A 29 -16.82 -0.45 -2.57
C ARG A 29 -17.28 -1.89 -2.33
N SER A 30 -18.12 -2.42 -3.21
CA SER A 30 -18.61 -3.81 -3.18
C SER A 30 -17.49 -4.81 -3.46
N THR A 31 -16.70 -4.57 -4.51
CA THR A 31 -15.57 -5.45 -4.87
C THR A 31 -14.49 -5.45 -3.79
N HIS A 32 -14.28 -4.32 -3.10
CA HIS A 32 -13.32 -4.22 -2.00
C HIS A 32 -13.64 -5.12 -0.79
N ASN A 33 -14.93 -5.37 -0.51
CA ASN A 33 -15.34 -6.12 0.68
C ASN A 33 -15.18 -7.65 0.54
N THR A 34 -15.24 -8.16 -0.69
CA THR A 34 -15.26 -9.61 -0.94
C THR A 34 -13.87 -10.24 -1.00
N TYR A 35 -12.84 -9.51 -1.44
CA TYR A 35 -11.46 -10.03 -1.52
C TYR A 35 -10.64 -9.86 -0.23
N PHE A 36 -11.06 -8.97 0.68
CA PHE A 36 -10.24 -8.57 1.83
C PHE A 36 -10.43 -9.45 3.08
N THR A 37 -11.51 -10.23 3.19
CA THR A 37 -11.97 -10.68 4.52
C THR A 37 -11.53 -12.09 4.95
N ARG A 38 -11.21 -13.00 4.02
CA ARG A 38 -10.90 -14.41 4.38
C ARG A 38 -9.41 -14.77 4.29
N ASP A 39 -8.70 -14.33 3.25
CA ASP A 39 -7.28 -14.68 3.07
C ASP A 39 -6.30 -13.72 3.78
N SER A 40 -6.70 -12.48 4.03
CA SER A 40 -5.82 -11.44 4.58
C SER A 40 -5.32 -11.73 6.00
N ARG A 41 -6.08 -12.45 6.83
CA ARG A 41 -5.69 -12.77 8.22
C ARG A 41 -4.58 -13.81 8.27
N ALA A 42 -4.68 -14.85 7.43
CA ALA A 42 -3.64 -15.86 7.29
C ALA A 42 -2.36 -15.23 6.71
N LEU A 43 -2.51 -14.38 5.69
CA LEU A 43 -1.39 -13.67 5.05
C LEU A 43 -0.71 -12.71 6.05
N GLY A 44 -1.49 -11.98 6.85
CA GLY A 44 -0.97 -11.13 7.92
C GLY A 44 -0.22 -11.90 9.00
N ALA A 45 -0.74 -13.05 9.43
CA ALA A 45 -0.06 -13.91 10.41
C ALA A 45 1.27 -14.46 9.88
N VAL A 46 1.30 -14.92 8.62
CA VAL A 46 2.53 -15.39 7.97
C VAL A 46 3.55 -14.26 7.87
N LEU A 47 3.14 -13.06 7.45
CA LEU A 47 4.03 -11.89 7.39
C LEU A 47 4.56 -11.49 8.77
N ALA A 48 3.73 -11.54 9.82
CA ALA A 48 4.16 -11.26 11.18
C ALA A 48 5.23 -12.24 11.65
N VAL A 49 5.06 -13.55 11.38
CA VAL A 49 6.05 -14.58 11.69
C VAL A 49 7.34 -14.36 10.90
N LEU A 50 7.26 -14.09 9.60
CA LEU A 50 8.44 -13.86 8.76
C LEU A 50 9.23 -12.63 9.19
N LEU A 51 8.56 -11.50 9.44
CA LEU A 51 9.22 -10.26 9.87
C LEU A 51 9.81 -10.40 11.28
N SER A 52 9.13 -11.09 12.20
CA SER A 52 9.66 -11.37 13.54
C SER A 52 10.90 -12.28 13.49
N THR A 53 10.87 -13.30 12.63
CA THR A 53 12.00 -14.21 12.42
C THR A 53 13.19 -13.49 11.79
N ALA A 54 12.94 -12.62 10.80
CA ALA A 54 13.96 -11.78 10.19
C ALA A 54 14.58 -10.81 11.20
N ALA A 55 13.76 -10.11 12.00
CA ALA A 55 14.24 -9.21 13.05
C ALA A 55 15.11 -9.96 14.07
N TRP A 56 14.67 -11.13 14.53
CA TRP A 56 15.44 -11.98 15.45
C TRP A 56 16.76 -12.44 14.82
N GLY A 57 16.73 -12.94 13.59
CA GLY A 57 17.93 -13.42 12.88
C GLY A 57 18.96 -12.32 12.64
N LEU A 58 18.52 -11.14 12.17
CA LEU A 58 19.40 -9.99 11.95
C LEU A 58 20.03 -9.50 13.25
N CYS A 59 19.28 -9.48 14.34
CA CYS A 59 19.77 -9.11 15.67
C CYS A 59 20.79 -10.10 16.26
N ARG A 60 20.85 -11.34 15.76
CA ARG A 60 21.87 -12.35 16.15
C ARG A 60 23.12 -12.33 15.27
N LEU A 61 22.98 -11.90 14.02
CA LEU A 61 24.06 -11.90 13.03
C LEU A 61 24.83 -10.57 12.98
N PHE A 62 24.14 -9.46 13.25
CA PHE A 62 24.69 -8.11 13.14
C PHE A 62 24.70 -7.38 14.49
N SER A 63 25.54 -6.35 14.60
CA SER A 63 25.45 -5.40 15.72
C SER A 63 24.10 -4.69 15.70
N GLY A 64 23.62 -4.20 16.86
CA GLY A 64 22.30 -3.55 16.95
C GLY A 64 22.08 -2.45 15.90
N ARG A 65 23.12 -1.66 15.57
CA ARG A 65 23.04 -0.64 14.51
C ARG A 65 22.91 -1.25 13.11
N GLY A 66 23.68 -2.30 12.82
CA GLY A 66 23.64 -2.99 11.52
C GLY A 66 22.33 -3.76 11.33
N ALA A 67 21.84 -4.43 12.36
CA ALA A 67 20.58 -5.19 12.31
C ALA A 67 19.38 -4.30 11.96
N TYR A 68 19.32 -3.08 12.51
CA TYR A 68 18.27 -2.13 12.17
C TYR A 68 18.43 -1.63 10.74
N MET A 69 19.61 -1.18 10.32
CA MET A 69 19.83 -0.71 8.95
C MET A 69 19.46 -1.75 7.90
N GLU A 70 19.84 -3.02 8.09
CA GLU A 70 19.51 -4.07 7.13
C GLU A 70 18.04 -4.46 7.15
N PHE A 71 17.40 -4.42 8.32
CA PHE A 71 15.95 -4.65 8.39
C PHE A 71 15.17 -3.54 7.66
N GLY A 72 15.59 -2.28 7.83
CA GLY A 72 15.05 -1.14 7.09
C GLY A 72 15.29 -1.25 5.58
N ALA A 73 16.50 -1.66 5.16
CA ALA A 73 16.85 -1.88 3.76
C ALA A 73 16.02 -3.01 3.12
N MET A 74 15.78 -4.11 3.85
CA MET A 74 14.92 -5.21 3.42
C MET A 74 13.48 -4.72 3.16
N LEU A 75 12.88 -4.01 4.13
CA LEU A 75 11.53 -3.45 3.98
C LEU A 75 11.46 -2.43 2.83
N GLY A 76 12.44 -1.53 2.73
CA GLY A 76 12.53 -0.55 1.64
C GLY A 76 12.63 -1.22 0.26
N THR A 77 13.39 -2.31 0.14
CA THR A 77 13.50 -3.09 -1.11
C THR A 77 12.16 -3.68 -1.51
N ILE A 78 11.40 -4.25 -0.57
CA ILE A 78 10.05 -4.77 -0.81
C ILE A 78 9.11 -3.64 -1.26
N MET A 79 9.21 -2.46 -0.64
CA MET A 79 8.39 -1.30 -1.01
C MET A 79 8.69 -0.85 -2.46
N VAL A 80 9.96 -0.77 -2.85
CA VAL A 80 10.37 -0.42 -4.21
C VAL A 80 9.90 -1.47 -5.22
N ALA A 81 10.03 -2.76 -4.90
CA ALA A 81 9.55 -3.84 -5.76
C ALA A 81 8.03 -3.76 -6.00
N ASN A 82 7.24 -3.52 -4.95
CA ASN A 82 5.80 -3.32 -5.06
C ASN A 82 5.45 -2.14 -6.01
N VAL A 83 6.20 -1.04 -5.92
CA VAL A 83 5.99 0.14 -6.77
C VAL A 83 6.32 -0.18 -8.23
N PHE A 84 7.50 -0.76 -8.48
CA PHE A 84 8.01 -0.98 -9.82
C PHE A 84 7.21 -2.04 -10.60
N PHE A 85 6.86 -3.16 -9.95
CA PHE A 85 6.23 -4.30 -10.63
C PHE A 85 4.70 -4.27 -10.63
N VAL A 86 4.06 -3.57 -9.68
CA VAL A 86 2.59 -3.59 -9.55
C VAL A 86 1.97 -2.21 -9.73
N ILE A 87 2.47 -1.20 -9.02
CA ILE A 87 1.83 0.13 -8.98
C ILE A 87 2.02 0.89 -10.29
N ILE A 88 3.26 1.05 -10.77
CA ILE A 88 3.56 1.80 -12.00
C ILE A 88 2.87 1.19 -13.23
N PRO A 89 2.91 -0.13 -13.47
CA PRO A 89 2.22 -0.73 -14.61
C PRO A 89 0.71 -0.54 -14.56
N ALA A 90 0.09 -0.71 -13.38
CA ALA A 90 -1.35 -0.51 -13.20
C ALA A 90 -1.76 0.95 -13.44
N GLN A 91 -0.99 1.90 -12.92
CA GLN A 91 -1.23 3.33 -13.15
C GLN A 91 -1.10 3.71 -14.63
N ARG A 92 -0.08 3.19 -15.33
CA ARG A 92 0.09 3.39 -16.78
C ARG A 92 -1.10 2.84 -17.58
N ALA A 93 -1.62 1.67 -17.21
CA ALA A 93 -2.78 1.08 -17.86
C ALA A 93 -4.06 1.92 -17.68
N LEU A 94 -4.27 2.51 -16.48
CA LEU A 94 -5.38 3.41 -16.21
C LEU A 94 -5.30 4.71 -17.02
N VAL A 95 -4.09 5.29 -17.11
CA VAL A 95 -3.87 6.51 -17.92
C VAL A 95 -4.15 6.23 -19.39
N ARG A 96 -3.64 5.12 -19.95
CA ARG A 96 -3.93 4.73 -21.34
C ARG A 96 -5.41 4.49 -21.61
N ALA A 97 -6.11 3.82 -20.70
CA ALA A 97 -7.54 3.59 -20.87
C ALA A 97 -8.33 4.91 -20.92
N LYS A 98 -7.91 5.91 -20.14
CA LYS A 98 -8.49 7.25 -20.15
C LYS A 98 -8.16 8.03 -21.43
N GLU A 99 -6.95 7.88 -21.95
CA GLU A 99 -6.54 8.49 -23.24
C GLU A 99 -7.30 7.89 -24.43
N GLU A 100 -7.63 6.61 -24.35
CA GLU A 100 -8.36 5.85 -25.39
C GLU A 100 -9.90 5.90 -25.21
N ASP A 101 -10.40 6.67 -24.23
CA ASP A 101 -11.82 6.77 -23.85
C ASP A 101 -12.53 5.40 -23.69
N ARG A 102 -11.77 4.40 -23.20
CA ARG A 102 -12.25 3.03 -22.97
C ARG A 102 -12.48 2.77 -21.49
N GLU A 103 -13.36 1.83 -21.18
CA GLU A 103 -13.60 1.42 -19.80
C GLU A 103 -12.33 0.73 -19.22
N PRO A 104 -11.77 1.22 -18.10
CA PRO A 104 -10.53 0.69 -17.54
C PRO A 104 -10.73 -0.66 -16.85
N ASP A 105 -9.82 -1.61 -17.07
CA ASP A 105 -9.76 -2.82 -16.26
C ASP A 105 -9.25 -2.49 -14.85
N LEU A 106 -10.11 -2.74 -13.85
CA LEU A 106 -9.86 -2.39 -12.46
C LEU A 106 -9.05 -3.46 -11.71
N ARG A 107 -8.84 -4.66 -12.26
CA ARG A 107 -8.14 -5.75 -11.55
C ARG A 107 -6.74 -5.33 -11.11
N GLY A 108 -5.96 -4.76 -12.03
CA GLY A 108 -4.61 -4.23 -11.74
C GLY A 108 -4.64 -3.04 -10.77
N ALA A 109 -5.64 -2.16 -10.90
CA ALA A 109 -5.82 -1.01 -10.03
C ALA A 109 -6.11 -1.39 -8.57
N ILE A 110 -6.92 -2.44 -8.36
CA ILE A 110 -7.23 -2.99 -7.04
C ILE A 110 -5.96 -3.56 -6.39
N ALA A 111 -5.17 -4.35 -7.14
CA ALA A 111 -3.91 -4.89 -6.65
C ALA A 111 -2.89 -3.77 -6.31
N ALA A 112 -2.77 -2.76 -7.17
CA ALA A 112 -1.92 -1.60 -6.93
C ALA A 112 -2.33 -0.81 -5.68
N LYS A 113 -3.64 -0.64 -5.46
CA LYS A 113 -4.16 0.00 -4.24
C LYS A 113 -3.76 -0.77 -2.98
N LEU A 114 -3.94 -2.09 -2.98
CA LEU A 114 -3.57 -2.93 -1.84
C LEU A 114 -2.06 -2.83 -1.52
N ARG A 115 -1.20 -2.88 -2.55
CA ARG A 115 0.25 -2.72 -2.39
C ARG A 115 0.65 -1.32 -1.91
N SER A 116 -0.04 -0.29 -2.38
CA SER A 116 0.18 1.08 -1.90
C SER A 116 -0.19 1.21 -0.42
N THR A 117 -1.31 0.63 0.01
CA THR A 117 -1.71 0.60 1.43
C THR A 117 -0.66 -0.11 2.29
N HIS A 118 -0.16 -1.28 1.87
CA HIS A 118 0.92 -1.96 2.59
C HIS A 118 2.21 -1.13 2.66
N ASN A 119 2.60 -0.47 1.57
CA ASN A 119 3.77 0.41 1.57
C ASN A 119 3.58 1.62 2.50
N THR A 120 2.38 2.20 2.58
CA THR A 120 2.07 3.28 3.53
C THR A 120 2.28 2.82 4.97
N TYR A 121 1.77 1.63 5.32
CA TYR A 121 1.96 1.04 6.65
C TYR A 121 3.43 0.77 6.98
N PHE A 122 4.25 0.37 6.01
CA PHE A 122 5.69 0.15 6.20
C PHE A 122 6.52 1.43 6.31
N THR A 123 5.98 2.59 5.91
CA THR A 123 6.77 3.84 5.87
C THR A 123 7.24 4.25 7.26
N LEU A 124 6.36 4.17 8.26
CA LEU A 124 6.70 4.55 9.64
C LEU A 124 7.73 3.59 10.28
N PRO A 125 7.57 2.25 10.19
CA PRO A 125 8.61 1.32 10.62
C PRO A 125 9.95 1.52 9.93
N VAL A 126 9.97 1.70 8.60
CA VAL A 126 11.22 1.91 7.85
C VAL A 126 11.92 3.18 8.30
N LEU A 127 11.20 4.30 8.39
CA LEU A 127 11.78 5.57 8.83
C LEU A 127 12.35 5.46 10.24
N PHE A 128 11.60 4.87 11.17
CA PHE A 128 12.08 4.70 12.53
C PHE A 128 13.35 3.84 12.56
N VAL A 129 13.32 2.70 11.90
CA VAL A 129 14.43 1.73 11.93
C VAL A 129 15.69 2.30 11.28
N MET A 130 15.58 3.12 10.24
CA MET A 130 16.73 3.75 9.59
C MET A 130 17.27 4.97 10.34
N ILE A 131 16.43 5.67 11.12
CA ILE A 131 16.84 6.80 11.95
C ILE A 131 17.34 6.34 13.33
N SER A 132 16.89 5.17 13.81
CA SER A 132 17.22 4.62 15.12
C SER A 132 18.72 4.57 15.42
N PRO A 133 19.65 4.29 14.47
CA PRO A 133 21.10 4.28 14.75
C PRO A 133 21.62 5.63 15.29
N HIS A 134 20.93 6.73 15.01
CA HIS A 134 21.27 8.07 15.53
C HIS A 134 20.84 8.30 16.99
N TYR A 135 20.01 7.42 17.55
CA TYR A 135 19.48 7.51 18.91
C TYR A 135 19.80 6.22 19.70
N PRO A 136 20.97 6.16 20.38
CA PRO A 136 21.46 4.95 21.05
C PRO A 136 20.53 4.32 22.09
N ILE A 137 19.57 5.10 22.58
CA ILE A 137 18.55 4.63 23.51
C ILE A 137 17.65 3.53 22.91
N THR A 138 17.58 3.43 21.58
CA THR A 138 16.69 2.50 20.87
C THR A 138 17.27 1.11 20.62
N TYR A 139 18.60 0.98 20.54
CA TYR A 139 19.32 -0.30 20.34
C TYR A 139 20.24 -0.68 21.51
N GLY A 140 20.35 0.17 22.54
CA GLY A 140 21.08 -0.12 23.77
C GLY A 140 20.33 -1.05 24.74
N ALA A 141 19.03 -1.29 24.52
CA ALA A 141 18.24 -2.23 25.32
C ALA A 141 18.67 -3.67 25.03
N ARG A 142 18.84 -4.50 26.06
CA ARG A 142 19.29 -5.91 25.94
C ARG A 142 18.47 -6.76 24.94
N GLU A 143 17.21 -6.39 24.71
CA GLU A 143 16.27 -7.07 23.80
C GLU A 143 15.80 -6.15 22.64
N TYR A 144 16.72 -5.48 21.95
CA TYR A 144 16.43 -4.54 20.86
C TYR A 144 15.59 -5.14 19.70
N TRP A 145 15.58 -6.46 19.52
CA TRP A 145 14.70 -7.15 18.56
C TRP A 145 13.19 -7.00 18.89
N LEU A 146 12.81 -6.85 20.16
CA LEU A 146 11.42 -6.59 20.56
C LEU A 146 10.95 -5.21 20.12
N VAL A 147 11.84 -4.22 20.16
CA VAL A 147 11.56 -2.85 19.72
C VAL A 147 11.19 -2.85 18.24
N LEU A 148 11.93 -3.57 17.40
CA LEU A 148 11.59 -3.76 15.97
C LEU A 148 10.19 -4.35 15.77
N ILE A 149 9.84 -5.39 16.53
CA ILE A 149 8.53 -6.05 16.41
C ILE A 149 7.39 -5.09 16.80
N VAL A 150 7.55 -4.37 17.92
CA VAL A 150 6.54 -3.40 18.38
C VAL A 150 6.33 -2.27 17.37
N ILE A 151 7.41 -1.76 16.78
CA ILE A 151 7.33 -0.68 15.78
C ILE A 151 6.65 -1.18 14.50
N CYS A 152 7.01 -2.38 14.04
CA CYS A 152 6.34 -2.98 12.88
C CYS A 152 4.86 -3.22 13.15
N ALA A 153 4.50 -3.65 14.36
CA ALA A 153 3.11 -3.85 14.76
C ALA A 153 2.34 -2.52 14.89
N ALA A 154 2.98 -1.45 15.35
CA ALA A 154 2.37 -0.11 15.44
C ALA A 154 2.13 0.54 14.07
N GLY A 155 2.83 0.08 13.02
CA GLY A 155 2.65 0.55 11.65
C GLY A 155 1.56 -0.17 10.86
N VAL A 156 0.91 -1.21 11.41
CA VAL A 156 -0.10 -2.06 10.73
C VAL A 156 -1.52 -1.68 11.13
#